data_AF-A0A6J3C1S6-F1
#
_entry.id   AF-A0A6J3C1S6-F1
#
_cell.length_a   1.000
_cell.length_b   1.000
_cell.length_c   1.000
_cell.angle_alpha   90.00
_cell.angle_beta   90.00
_cell.angle_gamma   90.00
#
_symmetry.space_group_name_H-M   'P 1'
#
loop_
_entity.id
_entity.type
_entity.pdbx_description
1 polymer ?
#
loop_
_entity_poly.entity_id
_entity_poly.type
_entity_poly.pdbx_seq_one_letter_code
_entity_poly.pdbx_strand_id
1 'polypeptide(L)'
;MAKCGGCGKFLSSSTSDSVVCCRCKSCYHRDCVRLNRNSKIIQDWTCPSCNSKLPRQDNTDTPVKGLEASVVEPPASTETTPKKNIVDAALLEMIRLEVQSAISSQIPVSVSSSFEKEFADLKKDISLIRELKESVEFMSKEFELIKSEFHNNREKIKTLTEDNNILKSNVSDLSVRLALLEQYTRQQNIEITGIPENKSENLVKTVLQLGTVISSGITDKDVISVSRIRKVNNSSNRPRSVVVKLSDIRVRDEILAKVVKYNKTHADNKLNSHHLGYSGAKSSVYISEHLSPLNKAIHAETRRIAREKGYKYVWVRDGRILIRKNDE
;
A
#
# COMPACT_ATOMS: atom_id res chain seq x y z
N MET A 1 7.58 8.41 14.20
CA MET A 1 6.36 8.92 14.85
C MET A 1 6.02 8.01 16.03
N ALA A 2 5.84 8.57 17.22
CA ALA A 2 5.46 7.80 18.41
C ALA A 2 4.00 7.30 18.29
N LYS A 3 3.73 6.11 18.83
CA LYS A 3 2.37 5.53 18.90
C LYS A 3 1.79 5.74 20.30
N CYS A 4 0.48 5.98 20.36
CA CYS A 4 -0.25 6.09 21.63
C CYS A 4 -0.29 4.72 22.33
N GLY A 5 0.13 4.68 23.60
CA GLY A 5 0.09 3.46 24.43
C GLY A 5 -1.32 2.98 24.80
N GLY A 6 -2.37 3.77 24.53
CA GLY A 6 -3.77 3.40 24.77
C GLY A 6 -4.47 2.82 23.53
N CYS A 7 -4.39 3.50 22.38
CA CYS A 7 -5.12 3.12 21.16
C CYS A 7 -4.23 2.59 20.02
N GLY A 8 -2.90 2.59 20.17
CA GLY A 8 -1.95 2.09 19.16
C GLY A 8 -1.79 2.96 17.90
N LYS A 9 -2.57 4.04 17.76
CA LYS A 9 -2.50 4.98 16.63
C LYS A 9 -1.31 5.96 16.78
N PHE A 10 -0.83 6.49 15.65
CA PHE A 10 0.26 7.48 15.64
C PHE A 10 -0.17 8.82 16.24
N LEU A 11 0.73 9.45 17.00
CA LEU A 11 0.55 10.78 17.57
C LEU A 11 0.85 11.86 16.52
N SER A 12 0.06 12.94 16.52
CA SER A 12 0.34 14.14 15.71
C SER A 12 1.65 14.81 16.15
N SER A 13 2.27 15.57 15.26
CA SER A 13 3.54 16.27 15.55
C SER A 13 3.37 17.49 16.48
N SER A 14 2.14 17.84 16.84
CA SER A 14 1.81 18.90 17.79
C SER A 14 1.89 18.39 19.23
N THR A 15 2.74 19.03 20.04
CA THR A 15 2.96 18.68 21.46
C THR A 15 1.74 18.92 22.36
N SER A 16 0.70 19.59 21.86
CA SER A 16 -0.50 19.95 22.64
C SER A 16 -1.50 18.80 22.86
N ASP A 17 -1.52 17.78 21.98
CA ASP A 17 -2.53 16.71 22.01
C ASP A 17 -2.02 15.39 22.62
N SER A 18 -0.80 15.38 23.14
CA SER A 18 -0.18 14.20 23.74
C SER A 18 0.34 14.45 25.15
N VAL A 19 0.32 13.40 25.98
CA VAL A 19 0.88 13.39 27.32
C VAL A 19 1.87 12.23 27.46
N VAL A 20 2.93 12.44 28.24
CA VAL A 20 3.96 11.44 28.51
C VAL A 20 3.87 11.00 29.97
N CYS A 21 3.84 9.69 30.20
CA CYS A 21 3.86 9.14 31.56
C CYS A 21 5.22 9.37 32.22
N CYS A 22 5.24 9.93 33.44
CA CYS A 22 6.48 10.18 34.17
C CYS A 22 7.24 8.88 34.51
N ARG A 23 6.54 7.74 34.65
CA ARG A 23 7.10 6.44 35.01
C ARG A 23 7.56 5.59 33.83
N CYS A 24 6.68 5.25 32.88
CA CYS A 24 7.02 4.37 31.77
C CYS A 24 7.52 5.10 30.52
N LYS A 25 7.48 6.44 30.51
CA LYS A 25 7.85 7.30 29.37
C LYS A 25 7.05 7.05 28.08
N SER A 26 6.00 6.22 28.11
CA SER A 26 5.08 6.03 27.00
C SER A 26 4.22 7.26 26.77
N CYS A 27 3.94 7.56 25.49
CA CYS A 27 3.10 8.67 25.06
C CYS A 27 1.65 8.23 24.85
N TYR A 28 0.69 9.10 25.18
CA TYR A 28 -0.74 8.86 25.05
C TYR A 28 -1.45 10.07 24.44
N HIS A 29 -2.50 9.85 23.64
CA HIS A 29 -3.46 10.92 23.34
C HIS A 29 -4.18 11.32 24.63
N ARG A 30 -4.43 12.62 24.82
CA ARG A 30 -5.18 13.12 25.99
C ARG A 30 -6.56 12.45 26.11
N ASP A 31 -7.25 12.29 24.98
CA ASP A 31 -8.56 11.64 24.92
C ASP A 31 -8.50 10.16 25.34
N CYS A 32 -7.42 9.44 24.99
CA CYS A 32 -7.24 8.03 25.36
C CYS A 32 -7.04 7.80 26.85
N VAL A 33 -6.66 8.84 27.60
CA VAL A 33 -6.46 8.79 29.06
C VAL A 33 -7.39 9.74 29.81
N ARG A 34 -8.48 10.17 29.16
CA ARG A 34 -9.53 11.03 29.73
C ARG A 34 -9.02 12.35 30.32
N LEU A 35 -7.95 12.91 29.76
CA LEU A 35 -7.50 14.26 30.08
C LEU A 35 -8.21 15.26 29.17
N ASN A 36 -8.82 16.28 29.76
CA ASN A 36 -9.38 17.40 28.99
C ASN A 36 -8.28 18.09 28.17
N ARG A 37 -8.54 18.48 26.92
CA ARG A 37 -7.56 19.12 26.04
C ARG A 37 -7.04 20.45 26.58
N ASN A 38 -7.84 21.15 27.39
CA ASN A 38 -7.50 22.47 27.93
C ASN A 38 -6.91 22.45 29.36
N SER A 39 -6.76 21.29 30.00
CA SER A 39 -6.21 21.22 31.35
C SER A 39 -4.67 21.28 31.36
N LYS A 40 -4.08 22.01 32.32
CA LYS A 40 -2.62 21.94 32.55
C LYS A 40 -2.26 20.51 32.97
N ILE A 41 -1.28 19.91 32.29
CA ILE A 41 -0.77 18.59 32.67
C ILE A 41 0.10 18.78 33.91
N ILE A 42 -0.21 18.06 34.98
CA ILE A 42 0.62 18.02 36.19
C ILE A 42 1.95 17.36 35.81
N GLN A 43 3.09 17.93 36.22
CA GLN A 43 4.43 17.47 35.84
C GLN A 43 4.68 15.97 36.15
N ASP A 44 3.98 15.43 37.16
CA ASP A 44 4.09 14.03 37.60
C ASP A 44 2.96 13.11 37.12
N TRP A 45 2.33 13.41 35.97
CA TRP A 45 1.24 12.58 35.48
C TRP A 45 1.67 11.12 35.19
N THR A 46 0.94 10.18 35.79
CA THR A 46 1.11 8.73 35.63
C THR A 46 -0.02 8.12 34.81
N CYS A 47 0.30 7.25 33.85
CA CYS A 47 -0.72 6.56 33.07
C CYS A 47 -1.49 5.51 33.91
N PRO A 48 -2.72 5.14 33.52
CA PRO A 48 -3.54 4.17 34.26
C PRO A 48 -2.83 2.83 34.52
N SER A 49 -2.02 2.35 33.57
CA SER A 49 -1.26 1.10 33.68
C SER A 49 -0.08 1.18 34.67
N CYS A 50 0.46 2.37 34.90
CA CYS A 50 1.48 2.60 35.93
C CYS A 50 0.83 2.88 37.29
N ASN A 51 -0.31 3.55 37.30
CA ASN A 51 -1.07 3.86 38.51
C ASN A 51 -1.64 2.58 39.15
N SER A 52 -2.10 1.61 38.35
CA SER A 52 -2.58 0.32 38.86
C SER A 52 -1.52 -0.55 39.51
N LYS A 53 -0.23 -0.24 39.30
CA LYS A 53 0.91 -0.94 39.90
C LYS A 53 1.40 -0.28 41.19
N LEU A 54 0.79 0.83 41.60
CA LEU A 54 1.10 1.47 42.87
C LEU A 54 0.42 0.72 44.03
N PRO A 55 1.10 0.56 45.18
CA PRO A 55 0.44 0.12 46.41
C PRO A 55 -0.72 1.07 46.70
N ARG A 56 -1.92 0.52 46.92
CA ARG A 56 -3.05 1.31 47.39
C ARG A 56 -2.71 1.78 48.81
N GLN A 57 -2.55 3.09 49.02
CA GLN A 57 -2.51 3.66 50.36
C GLN A 57 -3.94 3.82 50.89
N ASP A 58 -4.03 3.64 52.22
CA ASP A 58 -5.14 3.75 53.16
C ASP A 58 -6.55 4.03 52.63
N ASN A 59 -7.46 3.06 52.82
CA ASN A 59 -8.87 3.14 52.47
C ASN A 59 -9.73 3.61 53.68
N THR A 60 -9.31 4.64 54.41
CA THR A 60 -10.02 5.11 55.62
C THR A 60 -11.36 5.81 55.35
N ASP A 61 -11.78 5.99 54.10
CA ASP A 61 -12.99 6.73 53.73
C ASP A 61 -14.05 5.91 52.95
N THR A 62 -14.10 4.59 53.15
CA THR A 62 -15.21 3.77 52.60
C THR A 62 -16.13 3.31 53.75
N PRO A 63 -17.37 3.81 53.87
CA PRO A 63 -18.28 3.34 54.90
C PRO A 63 -18.76 1.93 54.55
N VAL A 64 -18.20 0.92 55.21
CA VAL A 64 -18.68 -0.46 55.17
C VAL A 64 -19.80 -0.59 56.19
N LYS A 65 -21.03 -0.76 55.73
CA LYS A 65 -22.19 -1.06 56.58
C LYS A 65 -22.14 -2.53 56.99
N GLY A 66 -21.31 -2.84 57.99
CA GLY A 66 -21.23 -4.13 58.64
C GLY A 66 -22.37 -4.30 59.65
N LEU A 67 -23.07 -5.43 59.54
CA LEU A 67 -23.97 -5.95 60.56
C LEU A 67 -23.15 -6.36 61.80
N GLU A 68 -23.36 -5.69 62.93
CA GLU A 68 -23.12 -6.29 64.25
C GLU A 68 -24.28 -5.98 65.18
N ALA A 69 -24.85 -7.07 65.70
CA ALA A 69 -25.83 -7.07 66.75
C ALA A 69 -25.16 -6.61 68.06
N SER A 70 -25.71 -5.58 68.68
CA SER A 70 -25.38 -5.23 70.06
C SER A 70 -26.54 -5.63 70.95
N VAL A 71 -26.30 -6.66 71.73
CA VAL A 71 -27.09 -7.06 72.91
C VAL A 71 -26.98 -5.93 73.92
N VAL A 72 -28.11 -5.35 74.31
CA VAL A 72 -28.21 -4.47 75.47
C VAL A 72 -29.26 -5.05 76.39
N GLU A 73 -28.79 -5.67 77.48
CA GLU A 73 -29.60 -5.91 78.68
C GLU A 73 -29.91 -4.57 79.38
N PRO A 74 -31.09 -4.42 79.99
CA PRO A 74 -31.50 -3.17 80.63
C PRO A 74 -30.93 -3.03 82.05
N PRO A 75 -30.53 -1.83 82.50
CA PRO A 75 -30.22 -1.60 83.90
C PRO A 75 -31.48 -1.30 84.71
N ALA A 76 -31.36 -1.64 85.99
CA ALA A 76 -32.40 -1.59 87.00
C ALA A 76 -32.86 -0.17 87.38
N SER A 77 -34.17 -0.11 87.66
CA SER A 77 -34.92 0.76 88.57
C SER A 77 -34.18 1.87 89.34
N THR A 78 -34.67 3.10 89.18
CA THR A 78 -34.78 4.09 90.26
C THR A 78 -36.19 4.64 90.30
N GLU A 79 -36.84 4.42 91.44
CA GLU A 79 -38.19 4.88 91.78
C GLU A 79 -38.30 6.41 91.70
N THR A 80 -39.30 6.90 90.96
CA THR A 80 -39.93 8.19 91.26
C THR A 80 -41.43 8.09 91.08
N THR A 81 -42.12 8.56 92.11
CA THR A 81 -43.55 8.51 92.41
C THR A 81 -44.52 8.86 91.25
N PRO A 82 -45.72 8.27 91.19
CA PRO A 82 -46.60 8.36 90.04
C PRO A 82 -47.40 9.68 90.02
N LYS A 83 -47.24 10.46 88.95
CA LYS A 83 -48.27 11.42 88.53
C LYS A 83 -49.27 10.68 87.63
N LYS A 84 -50.47 10.43 88.17
CA LYS A 84 -51.60 9.88 87.43
C LYS A 84 -51.99 10.83 86.28
N ASN A 85 -51.59 10.49 85.05
CA ASN A 85 -52.32 10.93 83.86
C ASN A 85 -53.33 9.84 83.54
N ILE A 86 -54.60 10.15 83.73
CA ILE A 86 -55.72 9.30 83.35
C ILE A 86 -55.83 9.40 81.83
N VAL A 87 -55.26 8.43 81.14
CA VAL A 87 -55.64 8.14 79.75
C VAL A 87 -56.73 7.07 79.86
N ASP A 88 -57.90 7.35 79.30
CA ASP A 88 -59.06 6.46 79.34
C ASP A 88 -58.70 5.12 78.68
N ALA A 89 -58.74 4.03 79.46
CA ALA A 89 -58.39 2.69 78.99
C ALA A 89 -59.29 2.24 77.84
N ALA A 90 -60.53 2.73 77.79
CA ALA A 90 -61.46 2.47 76.69
C ALA A 90 -61.04 3.18 75.39
N LEU A 91 -60.50 4.40 75.49
CA LEU A 91 -60.00 5.15 74.33
C LEU A 91 -58.72 4.52 73.76
N LEU A 92 -57.82 4.06 74.61
CA LEU A 92 -56.62 3.32 74.20
C LEU A 92 -56.96 2.02 73.48
N GLU A 93 -57.99 1.29 73.94
CA GLU A 93 -58.41 0.04 73.31
C GLU A 93 -59.17 0.28 71.99
N MET A 94 -59.99 1.33 71.91
CA MET A 94 -60.61 1.78 70.66
C MET A 94 -59.56 2.16 69.61
N ILE A 95 -58.54 2.92 70.00
CA ILE A 95 -57.42 3.27 69.10
C ILE A 95 -56.66 2.01 68.69
N ARG A 96 -56.44 1.06 69.61
CA ARG A 96 -55.74 -0.20 69.31
C ARG A 96 -56.50 -1.05 68.31
N LEU A 97 -57.82 -1.20 68.47
CA LEU A 97 -58.69 -1.95 67.54
C LEU A 97 -58.76 -1.27 66.17
N GLU A 98 -58.86 0.06 66.12
CA GLU A 98 -58.89 0.82 64.87
C GLU A 98 -57.54 0.73 64.13
N VAL A 99 -56.42 0.84 64.86
CA VAL A 99 -55.07 0.66 64.31
C VAL A 99 -54.88 -0.78 63.82
N GLN A 100 -55.32 -1.79 64.58
CA GLN A 100 -55.21 -3.19 64.18
C GLN A 100 -56.09 -3.52 62.96
N SER A 101 -57.29 -2.95 62.89
CA SER A 101 -58.20 -3.03 61.75
C SER A 101 -57.62 -2.36 60.50
N ALA A 102 -57.07 -1.15 60.63
CA ALA A 102 -56.42 -0.42 59.54
C ALA A 102 -55.15 -1.16 59.05
N ILE A 103 -54.35 -1.70 59.97
CA ILE A 103 -53.18 -2.53 59.66
C ILE A 103 -53.60 -3.80 58.91
N SER A 104 -54.58 -4.56 59.43
CA SER A 104 -55.03 -5.81 58.80
C SER A 104 -55.74 -5.63 57.48
N SER A 105 -56.38 -4.47 57.23
CA SER A 105 -57.10 -4.22 55.98
C SER A 105 -56.25 -3.51 54.92
N GLN A 106 -55.43 -2.53 55.29
CA GLN A 106 -54.73 -1.69 54.33
C GLN A 106 -53.31 -2.16 54.02
N ILE A 107 -52.59 -2.76 54.98
CA ILE A 107 -51.22 -3.24 54.73
C ILE A 107 -51.20 -4.40 53.72
N PRO A 108 -52.02 -5.46 53.84
CA PRO A 108 -51.98 -6.57 52.89
C PRO A 108 -52.33 -6.13 51.46
N VAL A 109 -53.28 -5.21 51.30
CA VAL A 109 -53.70 -4.68 50.00
C VAL A 109 -52.60 -3.81 49.38
N SER A 110 -52.02 -2.90 50.16
CA SER A 110 -50.96 -2.00 49.67
C SER A 110 -49.66 -2.75 49.36
N VAL A 111 -49.33 -3.75 50.18
CA VAL A 111 -48.16 -4.61 50.02
C VAL A 111 -48.35 -5.57 48.85
N SER A 112 -49.51 -6.22 48.72
CA SER A 112 -49.79 -7.13 47.59
C SER A 112 -49.82 -6.40 46.26
N SER A 113 -50.45 -5.22 46.18
CA SER A 113 -50.46 -4.42 44.93
C SER A 113 -49.07 -3.92 44.54
N SER A 114 -48.23 -3.56 45.52
CA SER A 114 -46.82 -3.21 45.27
C SER A 114 -46.02 -4.43 44.79
N PHE A 115 -46.17 -5.59 45.43
CA PHE A 115 -45.51 -6.82 44.99
C PHE A 115 -45.98 -7.30 43.62
N GLU A 116 -47.27 -7.23 43.31
CA GLU A 116 -47.80 -7.60 41.98
C GLU A 116 -47.21 -6.74 40.87
N LYS A 117 -47.05 -5.44 41.12
CA LYS A 117 -46.40 -4.52 40.19
C LYS A 117 -44.93 -4.87 39.98
N GLU A 118 -44.17 -5.08 41.06
CA GLU A 118 -42.76 -5.51 41.00
C GLU A 118 -42.61 -6.86 40.31
N PHE A 119 -43.51 -7.83 40.55
CA PHE A 119 -43.51 -9.12 39.86
C PHE A 119 -43.82 -8.99 38.37
N ALA A 120 -44.73 -8.08 38.00
CA ALA A 120 -45.03 -7.80 36.59
C ALA A 120 -43.84 -7.18 35.87
N ASP A 121 -43.16 -6.21 36.51
CA ASP A 121 -41.95 -5.58 35.99
C ASP A 121 -40.80 -6.59 35.87
N LEU A 122 -40.60 -7.43 36.88
CA LEU A 122 -39.60 -8.52 36.84
C LEU A 122 -39.88 -9.52 35.71
N LYS A 123 -41.15 -9.86 35.46
CA LYS A 123 -41.53 -10.76 34.38
C LYS A 123 -41.24 -10.15 33.00
N LYS A 124 -41.41 -8.84 32.86
CA LYS A 124 -41.05 -8.09 31.65
C LYS A 124 -39.54 -8.08 31.43
N ASP A 125 -38.76 -7.84 32.48
CA ASP A 125 -37.30 -7.86 32.42
C ASP A 125 -36.76 -9.25 32.04
N ILE A 126 -37.33 -10.32 32.61
CA ILE A 126 -36.98 -11.70 32.23
C ILE A 126 -37.26 -11.97 30.75
N SER A 127 -38.36 -11.44 30.19
CA SER A 127 -38.66 -11.56 28.76
C SER A 127 -37.60 -10.87 27.91
N LEU A 128 -37.23 -9.63 28.24
CA LEU A 128 -36.22 -8.86 27.53
C LEU A 128 -34.84 -9.54 27.59
N ILE A 129 -34.47 -10.14 28.74
CA ILE A 129 -33.23 -10.90 28.90
C ILE A 129 -33.24 -12.13 27.98
N ARG A 130 -34.37 -12.80 27.81
CA ARG A 130 -34.50 -13.96 26.91
C ARG A 130 -34.31 -13.55 25.44
N GLU A 131 -34.95 -12.47 25.01
CA GLU A 131 -34.80 -11.93 23.66
C GLU A 131 -33.35 -11.47 23.40
N LEU A 132 -32.72 -10.84 24.39
CA LEU A 132 -31.33 -10.44 24.32
C LEU A 132 -30.40 -11.66 24.19
N LYS A 133 -30.66 -12.75 24.94
CA LYS A 133 -29.90 -14.00 24.83
C LYS A 133 -29.98 -14.57 23.41
N GLU A 134 -31.17 -14.61 22.82
CA GLU A 134 -31.36 -15.09 21.45
C GLU A 134 -30.62 -14.21 20.43
N SER A 135 -30.66 -12.89 20.59
CA SER A 135 -29.92 -11.94 19.74
C SER A 135 -28.40 -12.12 19.87
N VAL A 136 -27.87 -12.30 21.08
CA VAL A 136 -26.43 -12.51 21.32
C VAL A 136 -25.97 -13.85 20.75
N GLU A 137 -26.77 -14.91 20.88
CA GLU A 137 -26.48 -16.22 20.29
C GLU A 137 -26.45 -16.12 18.75
N PHE A 138 -27.40 -15.40 18.15
CA PHE A 138 -27.41 -15.13 16.71
C PHE A 138 -26.16 -14.35 16.27
N MET A 139 -25.86 -13.23 16.92
CA MET A 139 -24.66 -12.43 16.61
C MET A 139 -23.37 -13.23 16.78
N SER A 140 -23.30 -14.11 17.79
CA SER A 140 -22.12 -14.96 18.00
C SER A 140 -21.90 -15.95 16.85
N LYS A 141 -22.99 -16.51 16.30
CA LYS A 141 -22.92 -17.38 15.11
C LYS A 141 -22.45 -16.61 13.88
N GLU A 142 -23.05 -15.45 13.61
CA GLU A 142 -22.65 -14.59 12.49
C GLU A 142 -21.19 -14.13 12.62
N PHE A 143 -20.73 -13.83 13.83
CA PHE A 143 -19.35 -13.44 14.09
C PHE A 143 -18.36 -14.56 13.75
N GLU A 144 -18.65 -15.81 14.13
CA GLU A 144 -17.80 -16.95 13.77
C GLU A 144 -17.80 -17.20 12.25
N LEU A 145 -18.94 -17.02 11.56
CA LEU A 145 -18.99 -17.09 10.09
C LEU A 145 -18.09 -16.02 9.46
N ILE A 146 -18.25 -14.76 9.84
CA ILE A 146 -17.42 -13.64 9.34
C ILE A 146 -15.94 -13.89 9.60
N LYS A 147 -15.59 -14.39 10.79
CA LYS A 147 -14.21 -14.71 11.16
C LYS A 147 -13.63 -15.83 10.28
N SER A 148 -14.43 -16.85 9.97
CA SER A 148 -14.03 -17.93 9.06
C SER A 148 -13.81 -17.43 7.63
N GLU A 149 -14.71 -16.59 7.12
CA GLU A 149 -14.57 -15.97 5.79
C GLU A 149 -13.38 -15.03 5.73
N PHE A 150 -13.17 -14.23 6.79
CA PHE A 150 -12.02 -13.35 6.89
C PHE A 150 -10.70 -14.13 6.86
N HIS A 151 -10.63 -15.26 7.56
CA HIS A 151 -9.47 -16.13 7.52
C HIS A 151 -9.24 -16.69 6.11
N ASN A 152 -10.29 -17.21 5.47
CA ASN A 152 -10.24 -17.73 4.11
C ASN A 152 -9.77 -16.65 3.10
N ASN A 153 -10.34 -15.45 3.19
CA ASN A 153 -9.97 -14.33 2.34
C ASN A 153 -8.52 -13.89 2.57
N ARG A 154 -8.06 -13.91 3.82
CA ARG A 154 -6.67 -13.59 4.16
C ARG A 154 -5.71 -14.60 3.54
N GLU A 155 -6.01 -15.90 3.59
CA GLU A 155 -5.18 -16.93 2.94
C GLU A 155 -5.21 -16.78 1.41
N LYS A 156 -6.38 -16.56 0.80
CA LYS A 156 -6.49 -16.26 -0.64
C LYS A 156 -5.64 -15.06 -1.06
N ILE A 157 -5.68 -13.96 -0.29
CA ILE A 157 -4.88 -12.76 -0.57
C ILE A 157 -3.38 -13.07 -0.51
N LYS A 158 -2.93 -13.88 0.46
CA LYS A 158 -1.52 -14.29 0.53
C LYS A 158 -1.12 -15.08 -0.71
N THR A 159 -1.88 -16.13 -1.06
CA THR A 159 -1.60 -16.96 -2.24
C THR A 159 -1.59 -16.11 -3.51
N LEU A 160 -2.60 -15.26 -3.71
CA LEU A 160 -2.67 -14.37 -4.87
C LEU A 160 -1.47 -13.40 -4.93
N THR A 161 -0.99 -12.93 -3.78
CA THR A 161 0.18 -12.04 -3.73
C THR A 161 1.45 -12.79 -4.12
N GLU A 162 1.62 -14.02 -3.63
CA GLU A 162 2.75 -14.88 -3.96
C GLU A 162 2.76 -15.26 -5.45
N ASP A 163 1.62 -15.72 -5.97
CA ASP A 163 1.45 -16.01 -7.39
C ASP A 163 1.73 -14.78 -8.26
N ASN A 164 1.25 -13.60 -7.85
CA ASN A 164 1.49 -12.36 -8.59
C ASN A 164 2.99 -12.01 -8.66
N ASN A 165 3.73 -12.24 -7.57
CA ASN A 165 5.17 -12.01 -7.54
C ASN A 165 5.91 -12.99 -8.45
N ILE A 166 5.53 -14.27 -8.44
CA ILE A 166 6.08 -15.29 -9.34
C ILE A 166 5.79 -14.93 -10.80
N LEU A 167 4.54 -14.57 -11.11
CA LEU A 167 4.14 -14.16 -12.46
C LEU A 167 4.90 -12.94 -12.94
N LYS A 168 5.06 -11.90 -12.09
CA LYS A 168 5.88 -10.72 -12.43
C LYS A 168 7.34 -11.09 -12.72
N SER A 169 7.91 -11.99 -11.91
CA SER A 169 9.27 -12.50 -12.13
C SER A 169 9.37 -13.23 -13.47
N ASN A 170 8.43 -14.12 -13.77
CA ASN A 170 8.40 -14.87 -15.04
C ASN A 170 8.21 -13.95 -16.24
N VAL A 171 7.32 -12.96 -16.15
CA VAL A 171 7.12 -11.96 -17.22
C VAL A 171 8.42 -11.17 -17.45
N SER A 172 9.14 -10.80 -16.39
CA SER A 172 10.44 -10.13 -16.51
C SER A 172 11.47 -11.01 -17.21
N ASP A 173 11.62 -12.27 -16.80
CA ASP A 173 12.55 -13.22 -17.44
C ASP A 173 12.22 -13.43 -18.92
N LEU A 174 10.96 -13.70 -19.23
CA LEU A 174 10.50 -13.91 -20.61
C LEU A 174 10.70 -12.66 -21.47
N SER A 175 10.50 -11.47 -20.91
CA SER A 175 10.75 -10.21 -21.63
C SER A 175 12.22 -10.03 -21.97
N VAL A 176 13.13 -10.37 -21.05
CA VAL A 176 14.59 -10.34 -21.30
C VAL A 176 14.97 -11.35 -22.38
N ARG A 177 14.48 -12.59 -22.27
CA ARG A 177 14.77 -13.65 -23.26
C ARG A 177 14.23 -13.29 -24.64
N LEU A 178 13.02 -12.72 -24.72
CA LEU A 178 12.44 -12.25 -25.95
C LEU A 178 13.29 -11.14 -26.59
N ALA A 179 13.72 -10.14 -25.80
CA ALA A 179 14.58 -9.07 -26.29
C ALA A 179 15.93 -9.59 -26.85
N LEU A 180 16.52 -10.59 -26.19
CA LEU A 180 17.74 -11.25 -26.67
C LEU A 180 17.51 -11.99 -27.99
N LEU A 181 16.42 -12.76 -28.11
CA LEU A 181 16.05 -13.46 -29.34
C LEU A 181 15.74 -12.48 -30.49
N GLU A 182 15.05 -11.40 -30.20
CA GLU A 182 14.79 -10.33 -31.17
C GLU A 182 16.10 -9.74 -31.69
N GLN A 183 17.07 -9.45 -30.82
CA GLN A 183 18.36 -8.94 -31.28
C GLN A 183 19.14 -10.00 -32.07
N TYR A 184 19.10 -11.26 -31.61
CA TYR A 184 19.77 -12.38 -32.27
C TYR A 184 19.28 -12.59 -33.70
N THR A 185 17.97 -12.57 -33.94
CA THR A 185 17.37 -12.69 -35.29
C THR A 185 17.75 -11.56 -36.25
N ARG A 186 18.29 -10.45 -35.72
CA ARG A 186 18.74 -9.27 -36.48
C ARG A 186 20.26 -9.16 -36.60
N GLN A 187 21.02 -10.11 -36.06
CA GLN A 187 22.49 -10.04 -36.00
C GLN A 187 23.19 -9.96 -37.37
N GLN A 188 22.57 -10.52 -38.41
CA GLN A 188 23.07 -10.48 -39.79
C GLN A 188 22.59 -9.24 -40.55
N ASN A 189 21.76 -8.40 -39.92
CA ASN A 189 21.08 -7.32 -40.62
C ASN A 189 21.84 -6.00 -40.47
N ILE A 190 21.93 -5.26 -41.57
CA ILE A 190 22.28 -3.85 -41.56
C ILE A 190 21.04 -2.99 -41.77
N GLU A 191 21.04 -1.81 -41.16
CA GLU A 191 20.05 -0.77 -41.40
C GLU A 191 20.74 0.40 -42.11
N ILE A 192 20.15 0.80 -43.23
CA ILE A 192 20.61 1.92 -44.04
C ILE A 192 19.58 3.05 -43.94
N THR A 193 20.03 4.22 -43.52
CA THR A 193 19.20 5.40 -43.29
C THR A 193 19.67 6.57 -44.15
N GLY A 194 18.73 7.47 -44.50
CA GLY A 194 19.04 8.68 -45.27
C GLY A 194 18.99 8.51 -46.79
N ILE A 195 18.51 7.37 -47.28
CA ILE A 195 18.31 7.11 -48.71
C ILE A 195 16.92 7.61 -49.16
N PRO A 196 16.83 8.47 -50.20
CA PRO A 196 15.56 8.93 -50.78
C PRO A 196 14.63 7.80 -51.22
N GLU A 197 13.31 8.04 -51.20
CA GLU A 197 12.29 7.05 -51.61
C GLU A 197 11.83 7.31 -53.05
N ASN A 198 11.86 6.27 -53.89
CA ASN A 198 11.37 6.32 -55.27
C ASN A 198 10.34 5.21 -55.51
N LYS A 199 9.33 5.44 -56.37
CA LYS A 199 8.29 4.45 -56.69
C LYS A 199 8.86 3.19 -57.37
N SER A 200 9.89 3.35 -58.19
CA SER A 200 10.55 2.28 -58.95
C SER A 200 11.97 2.07 -58.47
N GLU A 201 12.14 1.83 -57.16
CA GLU A 201 13.46 1.59 -56.58
C GLU A 201 13.90 0.13 -56.68
N ASN A 202 15.18 -0.07 -56.98
CA ASN A 202 15.83 -1.37 -56.88
C ASN A 202 16.83 -1.34 -55.73
N LEU A 203 16.37 -1.72 -54.54
CA LEU A 203 17.18 -1.68 -53.32
C LEU A 203 18.36 -2.67 -53.35
N VAL A 204 18.23 -3.80 -54.05
CA VAL A 204 19.33 -4.76 -54.23
C VAL A 204 20.47 -4.10 -54.98
N LYS A 205 20.17 -3.42 -56.10
CA LYS A 205 21.17 -2.66 -56.87
C LYS A 205 21.83 -1.57 -56.03
N THR A 206 21.05 -0.87 -55.19
CA THR A 206 21.59 0.12 -54.24
C THR A 206 22.57 -0.49 -53.23
N VAL A 207 22.29 -1.70 -52.73
CA VAL A 207 23.17 -2.42 -51.81
C VAL A 207 24.44 -2.90 -52.51
N LEU A 208 24.35 -3.39 -53.74
CA LEU A 208 25.54 -3.75 -54.53
C LEU A 208 26.40 -2.52 -54.85
N GLN A 209 25.77 -1.40 -55.21
CA GLN A 209 26.45 -0.12 -55.43
C GLN A 209 27.16 0.38 -54.17
N LEU A 210 26.50 0.29 -53.00
CA LEU A 210 27.14 0.56 -51.71
C LEU A 210 28.41 -0.27 -51.57
N GLY A 211 28.34 -1.55 -51.93
CA GLY A 211 29.47 -2.44 -51.87
C GLY A 211 30.65 -2.01 -52.75
N THR A 212 30.37 -1.61 -53.99
CA THR A 212 31.38 -1.04 -54.90
C THR A 212 32.03 0.22 -54.31
N VAL A 213 31.23 1.15 -53.77
CA VAL A 213 31.70 2.43 -53.21
C VAL A 213 32.64 2.22 -52.03
N ILE A 214 32.32 1.28 -51.13
CA ILE A 214 33.14 1.00 -49.94
C ILE A 214 34.20 -0.08 -50.20
N SER A 215 34.30 -0.56 -51.44
CA SER A 215 35.16 -1.68 -51.84
C SER A 215 34.93 -2.95 -51.00
N SER A 216 33.68 -3.26 -50.64
CA SER A 216 33.30 -4.56 -50.09
C SER A 216 32.97 -5.53 -51.21
N GLY A 217 33.43 -6.78 -51.10
CA GLY A 217 33.15 -7.83 -52.09
C GLY A 217 31.73 -8.39 -52.02
N ILE A 218 30.74 -7.60 -51.61
CA ILE A 218 29.35 -8.03 -51.47
C ILE A 218 28.80 -8.40 -52.86
N THR A 219 28.16 -9.57 -52.92
CA THR A 219 27.51 -10.07 -54.13
C THR A 219 26.02 -10.22 -53.91
N ASP A 220 25.28 -10.48 -54.99
CA ASP A 220 23.83 -10.70 -54.93
C ASP A 220 23.47 -11.89 -54.00
N LYS A 221 24.34 -12.92 -53.97
CA LYS A 221 24.17 -14.10 -53.11
C LYS A 221 24.28 -13.78 -51.61
N ASP A 222 24.93 -12.69 -51.27
CA ASP A 222 25.08 -12.25 -49.88
C ASP A 222 23.85 -11.52 -49.36
N VAL A 223 22.96 -11.07 -50.26
CA VAL A 223 21.74 -10.35 -49.91
C VAL A 223 20.57 -11.34 -49.86
N ILE A 224 20.20 -11.79 -48.66
CA ILE A 224 19.05 -12.69 -48.46
C ILE A 224 17.74 -11.95 -48.72
N SER A 225 17.59 -10.75 -48.16
CA SER A 225 16.40 -9.93 -48.36
C SER A 225 16.69 -8.45 -48.11
N VAL A 226 15.93 -7.59 -48.78
CA VAL A 226 16.01 -6.14 -48.62
C VAL A 226 14.62 -5.53 -48.66
N SER A 227 14.32 -4.66 -47.70
CA SER A 227 13.03 -3.97 -47.65
C SER A 227 13.10 -2.69 -46.84
N ARG A 228 12.17 -1.77 -47.11
CA ARG A 228 11.97 -0.58 -46.26
C ARG A 228 11.16 -0.92 -45.03
N ILE A 229 11.59 -0.41 -43.87
CA ILE A 229 10.83 -0.53 -42.62
C ILE A 229 9.77 0.58 -42.54
N ARG A 230 8.60 0.26 -41.99
CA ARG A 230 7.58 1.25 -41.65
C ARG A 230 8.15 2.29 -40.67
N LYS A 231 7.76 3.56 -40.86
CA LYS A 231 8.09 4.62 -39.89
C LYS A 231 7.34 4.35 -38.58
N VAL A 232 8.02 4.56 -37.45
CA VAL A 232 7.36 4.60 -36.15
C VAL A 232 6.44 5.83 -36.07
N ASN A 233 6.91 6.97 -36.58
CA ASN A 233 6.12 8.19 -36.71
C ASN A 233 5.81 8.47 -38.19
N ASN A 234 4.54 8.30 -38.57
CA ASN A 234 4.06 8.52 -39.93
C ASN A 234 4.11 10.00 -40.37
N SER A 235 4.15 10.96 -39.44
CA SER A 235 4.23 12.40 -39.79
C SER A 235 5.65 12.88 -40.10
N SER A 236 6.67 12.02 -39.96
CA SER A 236 8.06 12.39 -40.25
C SER A 236 8.33 12.47 -41.75
N ASN A 237 8.86 13.61 -42.20
CA ASN A 237 9.32 13.80 -43.57
C ASN A 237 10.63 13.04 -43.89
N ARG A 238 11.28 12.42 -42.89
CA ARG A 238 12.49 11.62 -43.15
C ARG A 238 12.15 10.35 -43.93
N PRO A 239 12.97 9.92 -44.89
CA PRO A 239 12.73 8.70 -45.64
C PRO A 239 12.80 7.46 -44.73
N ARG A 240 12.06 6.41 -45.07
CA ARG A 240 12.07 5.11 -44.39
C ARG A 240 13.44 4.46 -44.47
N SER A 241 13.92 3.91 -43.36
CA SER A 241 15.13 3.08 -43.34
C SER A 241 14.95 1.83 -44.21
N VAL A 242 16.04 1.39 -44.83
CA VAL A 242 16.14 0.11 -45.52
C VAL A 242 16.84 -0.88 -44.60
N VAL A 243 16.28 -2.08 -44.45
CA VAL A 243 16.97 -3.20 -43.79
C VAL A 243 17.38 -4.21 -44.83
N VAL A 244 18.63 -4.66 -44.71
CA VAL A 244 19.21 -5.71 -45.54
C VAL A 244 19.56 -6.87 -44.62
N LYS A 245 19.02 -8.06 -44.90
CA LYS A 245 19.45 -9.30 -44.27
C LYS A 245 20.56 -9.91 -45.10
N LEU A 246 21.72 -10.13 -44.48
CA LEU A 246 22.90 -10.68 -45.15
C LEU A 246 23.02 -12.19 -44.90
N SER A 247 23.81 -12.86 -45.75
CA SER A 247 24.14 -14.28 -45.68
C SER A 247 24.83 -14.68 -44.37
N ASP A 248 25.77 -13.85 -43.92
CA ASP A 248 26.63 -14.10 -42.76
C ASP A 248 26.84 -12.82 -41.94
N ILE A 249 27.06 -12.99 -40.64
CA ILE A 249 27.46 -11.94 -39.69
C ILE A 249 28.80 -11.33 -40.11
N ARG A 250 29.72 -12.13 -40.66
CA ARG A 250 31.02 -11.64 -41.13
C ARG A 250 30.90 -10.62 -42.25
N VAL A 251 29.98 -10.84 -43.19
CA VAL A 251 29.68 -9.89 -44.28
C VAL A 251 29.13 -8.59 -43.69
N ARG A 252 28.23 -8.69 -42.71
CA ARG A 252 27.69 -7.55 -41.96
C ARG A 252 28.80 -6.73 -41.29
N ASP A 253 29.71 -7.40 -40.58
CA ASP A 253 30.81 -6.74 -39.86
C ASP A 253 31.82 -6.09 -40.81
N GLU A 254 32.13 -6.77 -41.93
CA GLU A 254 33.00 -6.23 -42.97
C GLU A 254 32.43 -4.93 -43.56
N ILE A 255 31.14 -4.92 -43.90
CA ILE A 255 30.46 -3.74 -44.44
C ILE A 255 30.55 -2.59 -43.44
N LEU A 256 30.21 -2.82 -42.17
CA LEU A 256 30.26 -1.78 -41.14
C LEU A 256 31.67 -1.22 -40.95
N ALA A 257 32.68 -2.09 -40.90
CA ALA A 257 34.08 -1.67 -40.78
C ALA A 257 34.54 -0.86 -42.00
N LYS A 258 34.18 -1.29 -43.22
CA LYS A 258 34.53 -0.59 -44.47
C LYS A 258 33.82 0.76 -44.59
N VAL A 259 32.58 0.89 -44.14
CA VAL A 259 31.87 2.17 -44.08
C VAL A 259 32.55 3.14 -43.13
N VAL A 260 32.96 2.69 -41.94
CA VAL A 260 33.71 3.51 -40.99
C VAL A 260 35.04 3.96 -41.60
N LYS A 261 35.78 3.04 -42.24
CA LYS A 261 37.03 3.35 -42.94
C LYS A 261 36.81 4.38 -44.05
N TYR A 262 35.81 4.16 -44.92
CA TYR A 262 35.47 5.06 -46.02
C TYR A 262 35.16 6.47 -45.53
N ASN A 263 34.36 6.62 -44.47
CA ASN A 263 34.02 7.93 -43.92
C ASN A 263 35.19 8.63 -43.23
N LYS A 264 36.18 7.88 -42.72
CA LYS A 264 37.42 8.44 -42.18
C LYS A 264 38.36 8.91 -43.28
N THR A 265 38.48 8.16 -44.38
CA THR A 265 39.33 8.53 -45.52
C THR A 265 38.73 9.64 -46.38
N HIS A 266 37.40 9.81 -46.36
CA HIS A 266 36.66 10.84 -47.11
C HIS A 266 35.93 11.79 -46.16
N ALA A 267 36.67 12.52 -45.31
CA ALA A 267 36.09 13.39 -44.29
C ALA A 267 35.15 14.47 -44.87
N ASP A 268 35.53 15.06 -46.02
CA ASP A 268 34.77 16.13 -46.70
C ASP A 268 33.66 15.59 -47.61
N ASN A 269 33.71 14.31 -47.96
CA ASN A 269 32.72 13.67 -48.82
C ASN A 269 32.33 12.30 -48.29
N LYS A 270 31.81 12.28 -47.06
CA LYS A 270 31.27 11.08 -46.42
C LYS A 270 30.17 10.44 -47.26
N LEU A 271 29.88 9.19 -46.98
CA LEU A 271 28.87 8.42 -47.68
C LEU A 271 27.53 9.16 -47.74
N ASN A 272 27.00 9.29 -48.95
CA ASN A 272 25.81 10.07 -49.24
C ASN A 272 25.02 9.44 -50.40
N SER A 273 23.82 9.98 -50.65
CA SER A 273 22.87 9.46 -51.63
C SER A 273 23.42 9.42 -53.07
N HIS A 274 24.26 10.38 -53.47
CA HIS A 274 24.86 10.39 -54.82
C HIS A 274 25.79 9.21 -55.06
N HIS A 275 26.57 8.79 -54.06
CA HIS A 275 27.43 7.60 -54.18
C HIS A 275 26.63 6.32 -54.44
N LEU A 276 25.38 6.29 -53.99
CA LEU A 276 24.47 5.16 -54.17
C LEU A 276 23.62 5.26 -55.46
N GLY A 277 23.94 6.20 -56.34
CA GLY A 277 23.27 6.37 -57.64
C GLY A 277 21.93 7.11 -57.58
N TYR A 278 21.62 7.78 -56.47
CA TYR A 278 20.44 8.66 -56.41
C TYR A 278 20.79 10.01 -57.02
N SER A 279 19.90 10.53 -57.86
CA SER A 279 19.93 11.90 -58.36
C SER A 279 19.14 12.83 -57.43
N GLY A 280 19.40 14.14 -57.51
CA GLY A 280 18.70 15.16 -56.73
C GLY A 280 19.49 15.69 -55.53
N ALA A 281 18.80 16.07 -54.46
CA ALA A 281 19.43 16.66 -53.29
C ALA A 281 20.34 15.65 -52.57
N LYS A 282 21.58 16.09 -52.27
CA LYS A 282 22.56 15.28 -51.54
C LYS A 282 22.10 15.08 -50.10
N SER A 283 21.95 13.82 -49.68
CA SER A 283 21.61 13.45 -48.30
C SER A 283 22.67 12.53 -47.71
N SER A 284 23.02 12.73 -46.45
CA SER A 284 23.95 11.84 -45.73
C SER A 284 23.32 10.47 -45.55
N VAL A 285 24.11 9.42 -45.80
CA VAL A 285 23.68 8.03 -45.64
C VAL A 285 24.44 7.40 -44.49
N TYR A 286 23.70 6.76 -43.58
CA TYR A 286 24.30 6.07 -42.43
C TYR A 286 23.95 4.58 -42.49
N ILE A 287 24.96 3.74 -42.29
CA ILE A 287 24.81 2.30 -42.11
C ILE A 287 25.13 1.96 -40.67
N SER A 288 24.23 1.22 -40.04
CA SER A 288 24.37 0.73 -38.66
C SER A 288 23.89 -0.70 -38.52
N GLU A 289 24.20 -1.33 -37.40
CA GLU A 289 23.56 -2.58 -37.00
C GLU A 289 22.04 -2.40 -36.87
N HIS A 290 21.28 -3.41 -37.30
CA HIS A 290 19.84 -3.41 -37.10
C HIS A 290 19.49 -3.80 -35.66
N LEU A 291 19.21 -2.79 -34.84
CA LEU A 291 18.82 -2.99 -33.44
C LEU A 291 17.34 -3.35 -33.30
N SER A 292 17.02 -4.16 -32.28
CA SER A 292 15.63 -4.36 -31.82
C SER A 292 15.00 -3.04 -31.37
N PRO A 293 13.67 -2.90 -31.37
CA PRO A 293 13.00 -1.68 -30.90
C PRO A 293 13.44 -1.27 -29.49
N LEU A 294 13.58 -2.23 -28.57
CA LEU A 294 14.09 -1.99 -27.22
C LEU A 294 15.51 -1.42 -27.24
N ASN A 295 16.44 -2.06 -27.95
CA ASN A 295 17.83 -1.60 -28.03
C ASN A 295 17.94 -0.25 -28.75
N LYS A 296 17.09 0.04 -29.74
CA LYS A 296 17.02 1.38 -30.35
C LYS A 296 16.61 2.44 -29.33
N ALA A 297 15.60 2.16 -28.50
CA ALA A 297 15.15 3.06 -27.45
C ALA A 297 16.25 3.28 -26.39
N ILE A 298 16.88 2.20 -25.91
CA ILE A 298 18.00 2.29 -24.96
C ILE A 298 19.16 3.07 -25.55
N HIS A 299 19.49 2.87 -26.82
CA HIS A 299 20.58 3.60 -27.48
C HIS A 299 20.26 5.09 -27.61
N ALA A 300 19.02 5.44 -27.96
CA ALA A 300 18.58 6.83 -28.03
C ALA A 300 18.69 7.53 -26.67
N GLU A 301 18.21 6.87 -25.61
CA GLU A 301 18.24 7.38 -24.25
C GLU A 301 19.66 7.45 -23.69
N THR A 302 20.48 6.43 -23.95
CA THR A 302 21.90 6.41 -23.58
C THR A 302 22.64 7.59 -24.20
N ARG A 303 22.39 7.92 -25.48
CA ARG A 303 22.99 9.10 -26.12
C ARG A 303 22.51 10.43 -25.54
N ARG A 304 21.29 10.49 -25.00
CA ARG A 304 20.78 11.67 -24.30
C ARG A 304 21.54 11.86 -22.97
N ILE A 305 21.55 10.81 -22.15
CA ILE A 305 22.22 10.82 -20.83
C ILE A 305 23.74 11.00 -20.96
N ALA A 306 24.36 10.36 -21.96
CA ALA A 306 25.79 10.49 -22.22
C ALA A 306 26.20 11.95 -22.47
N ARG A 307 25.41 12.68 -23.27
CA ARG A 307 25.65 14.11 -23.54
C ARG A 307 25.48 14.94 -22.27
N GLU A 308 24.45 14.68 -21.49
CA GLU A 308 24.19 15.37 -20.21
C GLU A 308 25.30 15.14 -19.17
N LYS A 309 25.86 13.94 -19.15
CA LYS A 309 26.92 13.54 -18.19
C LYS A 309 28.34 13.70 -18.73
N GLY A 310 28.51 14.29 -19.92
CA GLY A 310 29.83 14.54 -20.51
C GLY A 310 30.60 13.30 -20.95
N TYR A 311 29.92 12.22 -21.34
CA TYR A 311 30.56 11.06 -21.99
C TYR A 311 30.84 11.35 -23.46
N LYS A 312 32.08 11.10 -23.89
CA LYS A 312 32.54 11.40 -25.26
C LYS A 312 32.03 10.41 -26.30
N TYR A 313 31.89 9.13 -25.95
CA TYR A 313 31.61 8.07 -26.92
C TYR A 313 30.41 7.21 -26.52
N VAL A 314 29.51 7.01 -27.47
CA VAL A 314 28.43 6.01 -27.41
C VAL A 314 28.40 5.31 -28.77
N TRP A 315 28.51 3.98 -28.77
CA TRP A 315 28.46 3.19 -29.99
C TRP A 315 27.77 1.86 -29.75
N VAL A 316 27.49 1.17 -30.84
CA VAL A 316 26.88 -0.15 -30.85
C VAL A 316 27.89 -1.14 -31.39
N ARG A 317 27.99 -2.30 -30.75
CA ARG A 317 28.76 -3.45 -31.22
C ARG A 317 28.05 -4.74 -30.82
N ASP A 318 27.79 -5.61 -31.78
CA ASP A 318 27.15 -6.92 -31.56
C ASP A 318 25.79 -6.79 -30.84
N GLY A 319 25.00 -5.79 -31.25
CA GLY A 319 23.73 -5.46 -30.62
C GLY A 319 23.82 -4.87 -29.21
N ARG A 320 25.03 -4.69 -28.66
CA ARG A 320 25.26 -4.10 -27.33
C ARG A 320 25.58 -2.62 -27.44
N ILE A 321 25.07 -1.85 -26.49
CA ILE A 321 25.32 -0.41 -26.41
C ILE A 321 26.49 -0.20 -25.46
N LEU A 322 27.53 0.44 -25.96
CA LEU A 322 28.78 0.69 -25.26
C LEU A 322 28.94 2.19 -25.09
N ILE A 323 29.48 2.58 -23.93
CA ILE A 323 29.71 3.97 -23.57
C ILE A 323 31.12 4.11 -23.00
N ARG A 324 31.83 5.16 -23.39
CA ARG A 324 33.16 5.50 -22.86
C ARG A 324 33.24 6.99 -22.57
N LYS A 325 33.76 7.33 -21.38
CA LYS A 325 33.77 8.71 -20.87
C LYS A 325 34.75 9.59 -21.65
N ASN A 326 35.99 9.13 -21.78
CA ASN A 326 37.11 9.84 -22.39
C ASN A 326 37.99 8.85 -23.15
N ASP A 327 39.13 9.31 -23.68
CA ASP A 327 40.07 8.48 -24.45
C ASP A 327 40.97 7.59 -23.59
N GLU A 328 40.90 7.75 -22.27
CA GLU A 328 41.63 6.98 -21.25
C GLU A 328 40.98 5.63 -20.95
#